data_AF-A0A8J4R2D1-F1
#
_entry.id   AF-A0A8J4R2D1-F1
#
_cell.length_a   1.000
_cell.length_b   1.000
_cell.length_c   1.000
_cell.angle_alpha   90.00
_cell.angle_beta   90.00
_cell.angle_gamma   90.00
#
_symmetry.space_group_name_H-M   'P 1'
#
loop_
_entity.id
_entity.type
_entity.pdbx_description
1 polymer ?
#
loop_
_entity_poly.entity_id
_entity_poly.type
_entity_poly.pdbx_seq_one_letter_code
_entity_poly.pdbx_strand_id
1 'polypeptide(L)'
;MQKSFLFTSVKSAQPRKALTRSTAASMADIEDVDENDSSDQKDEDHPILSAIFDVQFVNLVKKLEGDIRESIVEVYSHPKNKVSVVPAELEQRSGESDGEYIKRLKTFVEKQCSEIQDLLSRNSLLAEDLAKTGGGSNSQPEQRVSGGLDRVQVEKLRRDLQEASQRLEMLKTDKAKIESEASMYRNLAGKMESDLKSLSDAYNSLEQANLYLEKEVRALKSGGPSTIPDVEAIKAAAREEAQKDSEAELNDLLVCLGQEQSRVEKLSARLLELGEDVDTLLEGIGDDVGLPEEGEEEED
;
A
#
# COMPACT_ATOMS: atom_id res chain seq x y z
N MET A 1 -45.27 26.01 69.50
CA MET A 1 -46.00 27.10 68.82
C MET A 1 -45.10 27.65 67.73
N GLN A 2 -45.40 27.29 66.47
CA GLN A 2 -45.79 28.19 65.35
C GLN A 2 -44.60 28.93 64.73
N LYS A 3 -44.06 28.44 63.58
CA LYS A 3 -44.45 28.67 62.14
C LYS A 3 -43.98 30.04 61.64
N SER A 4 -43.19 30.13 60.57
CA SER A 4 -43.67 30.03 59.18
C SER A 4 -42.60 29.59 58.15
N PHE A 5 -43.11 29.09 57.01
CA PHE A 5 -42.46 28.40 55.89
C PHE A 5 -42.28 29.32 54.65
N LEU A 6 -41.71 28.72 53.57
CA LEU A 6 -41.81 29.00 52.12
C LEU A 6 -40.54 29.70 51.57
N PHE A 7 -39.74 29.08 50.70
CA PHE A 7 -40.11 28.56 49.39
C PHE A 7 -39.47 27.20 49.04
N THR A 8 -40.31 26.26 48.65
CA THR A 8 -39.98 25.20 47.72
C THR A 8 -40.02 25.77 46.29
N SER A 9 -39.06 25.41 45.45
CA SER A 9 -39.22 25.50 43.99
C SER A 9 -38.83 24.17 43.37
N VAL A 10 -39.86 23.38 43.10
CA VAL A 10 -39.83 22.29 42.12
C VAL A 10 -39.98 22.94 40.75
N LYS A 11 -38.96 22.84 39.91
CA LYS A 11 -39.15 22.71 38.46
C LYS A 11 -38.01 21.93 37.80
N SER A 12 -38.40 20.71 37.42
CA SER A 12 -37.94 19.84 36.34
C SER A 12 -36.57 20.10 35.68
N ALA A 13 -35.78 19.02 35.67
CA ALA A 13 -34.69 18.77 34.75
C ALA A 13 -34.98 19.27 33.33
N GLN A 14 -34.13 20.19 32.86
CA GLN A 14 -34.00 20.55 31.46
C GLN A 14 -32.58 20.18 31.04
N PRO A 15 -32.37 19.46 29.92
CA PRO A 15 -31.04 19.00 29.54
C PRO A 15 -30.17 20.22 29.29
N ARG A 16 -29.04 20.33 30.01
CA ARG A 16 -28.03 21.35 29.73
C ARG A 16 -27.56 21.16 28.29
N LYS A 17 -27.96 22.07 27.41
CA LYS A 17 -27.51 22.14 26.02
C LYS A 17 -25.99 22.31 26.04
N ALA A 18 -25.27 21.45 25.31
CA ALA A 18 -23.82 21.54 25.21
C ALA A 18 -23.42 22.93 24.67
N LEU A 19 -22.45 23.57 25.33
CA LEU A 19 -21.87 24.83 24.91
C LEU A 19 -21.01 24.61 23.66
N THR A 20 -21.64 24.60 22.49
CA THR A 20 -20.91 24.70 21.22
C THR A 20 -20.65 26.17 20.93
N ARG A 21 -19.38 26.47 20.66
CA ARG A 21 -18.80 27.79 20.37
C ARG A 21 -19.63 28.54 19.30
N SER A 22 -20.45 29.50 19.72
CA SER A 22 -21.21 30.33 18.79
C SER A 22 -20.33 31.33 18.06
N THR A 23 -20.46 31.33 16.73
CA THR A 23 -19.93 32.29 15.76
C THR A 23 -20.63 33.66 15.90
N ALA A 24 -19.88 34.74 15.70
CA ALA A 24 -20.25 36.14 15.91
C ALA A 24 -21.31 36.72 14.94
N ALA A 25 -22.15 35.89 14.32
CA ALA A 25 -23.09 36.32 13.27
C ALA A 25 -24.54 36.46 13.74
N SER A 26 -24.80 36.50 15.06
CA SER A 26 -26.16 36.58 15.64
C SER A 26 -26.34 37.83 16.52
N MET A 27 -25.84 38.98 16.09
CA MET A 27 -26.09 40.29 16.72
C MET A 27 -26.75 41.29 15.76
N ALA A 28 -27.46 40.82 14.73
CA ALA A 28 -28.11 41.70 13.76
C ALA A 28 -29.52 42.17 14.19
N ASP A 29 -30.09 41.63 15.28
CA ASP A 29 -31.49 41.89 15.68
C ASP A 29 -31.62 42.55 17.07
N ILE A 30 -30.70 43.44 17.45
CA ILE A 30 -30.93 44.33 18.59
C ILE A 30 -31.31 45.68 18.00
N GLU A 31 -32.61 46.00 18.04
CA GLU A 31 -33.17 47.29 17.67
C GLU A 31 -32.45 48.42 18.42
N ASP A 32 -31.99 49.43 17.67
CA ASP A 32 -31.49 50.70 18.19
C ASP A 32 -32.59 51.36 19.03
N VAL A 33 -32.46 51.26 20.36
CA VAL A 33 -33.20 52.10 21.29
C VAL A 33 -32.39 53.38 21.44
N ASP A 34 -32.92 54.47 20.87
CA ASP A 34 -32.43 55.85 20.98
C ASP A 34 -31.89 56.16 22.39
N GLU A 35 -30.56 56.18 22.54
CA GLU A 35 -29.90 56.81 23.69
C GLU A 35 -29.87 58.32 23.47
N ASN A 36 -31.01 58.96 23.72
CA ASN A 36 -31.06 60.39 23.96
C ASN A 36 -31.70 60.65 25.32
N ASP A 37 -30.98 60.27 26.38
CA ASP A 37 -31.17 60.85 27.70
C ASP A 37 -29.82 60.93 28.41
N SER A 38 -29.09 61.99 28.06
CA SER A 38 -28.09 62.59 28.91
C SER A 38 -28.72 62.95 30.26
N SER A 39 -28.66 62.04 31.23
CA SER A 39 -28.85 62.40 32.62
C SER A 39 -27.64 61.95 33.42
N ASP A 40 -26.82 62.97 33.69
CA ASP A 40 -25.80 63.07 34.72
C ASP A 40 -26.45 62.77 36.09
N GLN A 41 -26.72 61.48 36.37
CA GLN A 41 -27.27 61.02 37.65
C GLN A 41 -26.13 60.99 38.68
N LYS A 42 -25.95 62.16 39.28
CA LYS A 42 -25.24 62.38 40.55
C LYS A 42 -25.65 61.32 41.57
N ASP A 43 -24.65 60.60 42.09
CA ASP A 43 -24.50 60.22 43.51
C ASP A 43 -25.81 59.91 44.27
N GLU A 44 -26.67 59.05 43.72
CA GLU A 44 -27.77 58.47 44.49
C GLU A 44 -27.19 57.29 45.27
N ASP A 45 -26.67 57.58 46.46
CA ASP A 45 -26.40 56.58 47.49
C ASP A 45 -27.57 55.62 47.54
N HIS A 46 -27.39 54.37 47.09
CA HIS A 46 -28.45 53.38 47.13
C HIS A 46 -29.01 53.31 48.56
N PRO A 47 -30.23 53.81 48.83
CA PRO A 47 -30.68 54.07 50.20
C PRO A 47 -30.78 52.78 51.02
N ILE A 48 -30.85 51.64 50.32
CA ILE A 48 -30.86 50.29 50.88
C ILE A 48 -29.47 49.87 51.39
N LEU A 49 -28.38 50.25 50.70
CA LEU A 49 -27.03 49.88 51.11
C LEU A 49 -26.61 50.64 52.37
N SER A 50 -26.91 51.93 52.44
CA SER A 50 -26.64 52.76 53.63
C SER A 50 -27.53 52.44 54.84
N ALA A 51 -28.70 51.81 54.62
CA ALA A 51 -29.62 51.42 55.69
C ALA A 51 -29.26 50.07 56.34
N ILE A 52 -28.56 49.18 55.62
CA ILE A 52 -28.31 47.80 56.05
C ILE A 52 -26.82 47.57 56.40
N PHE A 53 -25.91 48.30 55.76
CA PHE A 53 -24.47 48.11 55.91
C PHE A 53 -23.80 49.31 56.57
N ASP A 54 -22.67 49.05 57.23
CA ASP A 54 -21.88 50.12 57.82
C ASP A 54 -21.15 50.95 56.75
N VAL A 55 -20.71 52.14 57.17
CA VAL A 55 -20.06 53.12 56.28
C VAL A 55 -18.77 52.56 55.67
N GLN A 56 -18.08 51.65 56.36
CA GLN A 56 -16.83 51.06 55.87
C GLN A 56 -17.09 50.12 54.70
N PHE A 57 -18.11 49.28 54.81
CA PHE A 57 -18.53 48.36 53.75
C PHE A 57 -19.06 49.11 52.53
N VAL A 58 -19.91 50.13 52.73
CA VAL A 58 -20.42 50.94 51.62
C VAL A 58 -19.28 51.63 50.86
N ASN A 59 -18.29 52.18 51.56
CA ASN A 59 -17.11 52.79 50.94
C ASN A 59 -16.25 51.78 50.17
N LEU A 60 -16.10 50.55 50.68
CA LEU A 60 -15.40 49.49 49.99
C LEU A 60 -16.09 49.12 48.67
N VAL A 61 -17.42 48.99 48.68
CA VAL A 61 -18.21 48.68 47.49
C VAL A 61 -18.10 49.80 46.46
N LYS A 62 -18.20 51.06 46.88
CA LYS A 62 -18.02 52.21 45.97
C LYS A 62 -16.64 52.23 45.32
N LYS A 63 -15.59 51.93 46.09
CA LYS A 63 -14.23 51.85 45.54
C LYS A 63 -14.10 50.72 44.52
N LEU A 64 -14.61 49.54 44.87
CA LEU A 64 -14.59 48.36 43.98
C LEU A 64 -15.35 48.61 42.68
N GLU A 65 -16.51 49.28 42.76
CA GLU A 65 -17.31 49.64 41.59
C GLU A 65 -16.57 50.61 40.66
N GLY A 66 -15.87 51.61 41.22
CA GLY A 66 -15.00 52.51 40.48
C GLY A 66 -13.88 51.76 39.74
N ASP A 67 -13.15 50.89 40.45
CA ASP A 67 -12.06 50.10 39.90
C ASP A 67 -12.55 49.16 38.77
N ILE A 68 -13.73 48.54 38.93
CA ILE A 68 -14.34 47.69 37.90
C ILE A 68 -14.71 48.51 36.66
N ARG A 69 -15.33 49.69 36.84
CA ARG A 69 -15.69 50.57 35.72
C ARG A 69 -14.46 51.01 34.94
N GLU A 70 -13.41 51.44 35.62
CA GLU A 70 -12.15 51.84 34.98
C GLU A 70 -11.54 50.68 34.20
N SER A 71 -11.49 49.47 34.79
CA SER A 71 -10.98 48.27 34.14
C SER A 71 -11.79 47.88 32.89
N ILE A 72 -13.12 47.98 32.94
CA ILE A 72 -13.97 47.74 31.77
C ILE A 72 -13.66 48.77 30.68
N VAL A 73 -13.59 50.05 31.03
CA VAL A 73 -13.25 51.10 30.06
C VAL A 73 -11.88 50.83 29.46
N GLU A 74 -10.85 50.50 30.25
CA GLU A 74 -9.50 50.19 29.76
C GLU A 74 -9.49 49.00 28.78
N VAL A 75 -10.19 47.91 29.12
CA VAL A 75 -10.24 46.68 28.31
C VAL A 75 -10.98 46.91 26.99
N TYR A 76 -12.06 47.69 27.00
CA TYR A 76 -12.91 47.87 25.82
C TYR A 76 -12.60 49.12 25.00
N SER A 77 -11.88 50.10 25.54
CA SER A 77 -11.33 51.24 24.79
C SER A 77 -10.11 50.86 23.93
N HIS A 78 -9.51 49.70 24.20
CA HIS A 78 -8.50 49.06 23.35
C HIS A 78 -9.06 47.77 22.71
N PRO A 79 -10.13 47.84 21.89
CA PRO A 79 -10.66 46.67 21.22
C PRO A 79 -9.56 46.14 20.30
N LYS A 80 -8.86 45.07 20.73
CA LYS A 80 -7.62 44.52 20.17
C LYS A 80 -7.36 45.00 18.74
N ASN A 81 -6.77 46.19 18.61
CA ASN A 81 -6.38 46.75 17.32
C ASN A 81 -5.06 46.09 16.92
N LYS A 82 -5.08 44.77 16.84
CA LYS A 82 -4.20 44.03 15.95
C LYS A 82 -5.00 43.91 14.67
N VAL A 83 -4.97 44.99 13.88
CA VAL A 83 -4.94 44.85 12.42
C VAL A 83 -4.04 43.64 12.17
N SER A 84 -4.60 42.56 11.62
CA SER A 84 -3.80 41.43 11.20
C SER A 84 -2.95 41.93 10.04
N VAL A 85 -1.83 42.58 10.36
CA VAL A 85 -0.72 42.72 9.44
C VAL A 85 -0.37 41.28 9.13
N VAL A 86 -0.76 40.84 7.92
CA VAL A 86 -0.34 39.58 7.37
C VAL A 86 1.20 39.64 7.45
N PRO A 87 1.85 38.73 8.20
CA PRO A 87 3.30 38.74 8.32
C PRO A 87 3.91 38.82 6.92
N ALA A 88 4.97 39.61 6.72
CA ALA A 88 5.60 39.80 5.42
C ALA A 88 6.08 38.47 4.79
N GLU A 89 6.23 37.43 5.61
CA GLU A 89 6.53 36.06 5.23
C GLU A 89 5.35 35.32 4.58
N LEU A 90 4.11 35.78 4.77
CA LEU A 90 2.91 35.23 4.14
C LEU A 90 2.52 35.97 2.86
N GLU A 91 3.17 37.08 2.51
CA GLU A 91 2.92 37.80 1.26
C GLU A 91 3.77 37.22 0.12
N GLN A 92 3.23 37.17 -1.09
CA GLN A 92 3.98 36.77 -2.29
C GLN A 92 5.03 37.84 -2.63
N ARG A 93 6.29 37.42 -2.80
CA ARG A 93 7.38 38.37 -3.06
C ARG A 93 7.35 38.84 -4.51
N SER A 94 7.82 40.05 -4.79
CA SER A 94 7.88 40.59 -6.16
C SER A 94 8.79 39.72 -7.03
N GLY A 95 8.21 39.11 -8.09
CA GLY A 95 8.92 38.23 -9.02
C GLY A 95 8.95 36.75 -8.63
N GLU A 96 8.30 36.37 -7.53
CA GLU A 96 8.15 34.96 -7.12
C GLU A 96 7.02 34.29 -7.90
N SER A 97 7.30 33.15 -8.52
CA SER A 97 6.26 32.36 -9.19
C SER A 97 5.31 31.73 -8.16
N ASP A 98 4.05 31.49 -8.54
CA ASP A 98 3.04 30.91 -7.63
C ASP A 98 3.50 29.58 -7.02
N GLY A 99 4.23 28.76 -7.80
CA GLY A 99 4.80 27.49 -7.32
C GLY A 99 5.90 27.66 -6.27
N GLU A 100 6.71 28.71 -6.37
CA GLU A 100 7.74 29.05 -5.38
C GLU A 100 7.12 29.64 -4.12
N TYR A 101 6.10 30.50 -4.28
CA TYR A 101 5.33 31.08 -3.19
C TYR A 101 4.66 29.99 -2.34
N ILE A 102 3.96 29.03 -2.98
CA ILE A 102 3.32 27.91 -2.29
C ILE A 102 4.35 27.05 -1.54
N LYS A 103 5.51 26.76 -2.16
CA LYS A 103 6.58 26.00 -1.51
C LYS A 103 7.12 26.74 -0.28
N ARG A 104 7.39 28.03 -0.40
CA ARG A 104 7.86 28.87 0.71
C ARG A 104 6.84 28.91 1.84
N LEU A 105 5.57 29.12 1.52
CA LEU A 105 4.48 29.14 2.51
C LEU A 105 4.36 27.79 3.22
N LYS A 106 4.45 26.68 2.48
CA LYS A 106 4.44 25.33 3.07
C LYS A 106 5.60 25.13 4.05
N THR A 107 6.83 25.49 3.65
CA THR A 107 8.00 25.38 4.54
C THR A 107 7.90 26.28 5.77
N PHE A 108 7.29 27.46 5.63
CA PHE A 108 7.04 28.38 6.74
C PHE A 108 6.05 27.79 7.74
N VAL A 109 4.91 27.26 7.25
CA VAL A 109 3.91 26.61 8.10
C VAL A 109 4.48 25.38 8.80
N GLU A 110 5.23 24.54 8.08
CA GLU A 110 5.91 23.37 8.68
C GLU A 110 6.86 23.79 9.80
N LYS A 111 7.68 24.83 9.57
CA LYS A 111 8.58 25.38 10.59
C LYS A 111 7.83 25.90 11.82
N GLN A 112 6.73 26.63 11.62
CA GLN A 112 5.91 27.13 12.73
C GLN A 112 5.24 25.99 13.50
N CYS A 113 4.78 24.93 12.82
CA CYS A 113 4.26 23.74 13.49
C CYS A 113 5.32 23.06 14.37
N SER A 114 6.56 22.92 13.88
CA SER A 114 7.67 22.39 14.69
C SER A 114 7.97 23.28 15.90
N GLU A 115 8.03 24.59 15.72
CA GLU A 115 8.32 25.53 16.81
C GLU A 115 7.23 25.53 17.90
N ILE A 116 5.96 25.45 17.50
CA ILE A 116 4.83 25.30 18.43
C ILE A 116 4.92 23.97 19.17
N GLN A 117 5.25 22.88 18.48
CA GLN A 117 5.42 21.57 19.11
C GLN A 117 6.54 21.59 20.16
N ASP A 118 7.68 22.21 19.85
CA ASP A 118 8.79 22.38 20.79
C ASP A 118 8.41 23.25 22.01
N LEU A 119 7.63 24.32 21.79
CA LEU A 119 7.10 25.15 22.87
C LEU A 119 6.13 24.37 23.76
N LEU A 120 5.23 23.58 23.17
CA LEU A 120 4.29 22.73 23.92
C LEU A 120 5.04 21.68 24.74
N SER A 121 6.06 21.03 24.18
CA SER A 121 6.90 20.08 24.92
C SER A 121 7.62 20.74 26.09
N ARG A 122 8.22 21.92 25.89
CA ARG A 122 8.87 22.68 26.97
C ARG A 122 7.88 23.13 28.05
N ASN A 123 6.73 23.64 27.65
CA ASN A 123 5.69 24.05 28.61
C ASN A 123 5.14 22.86 29.40
N SER A 124 5.01 21.69 28.77
CA SER A 124 4.62 20.46 29.47
C SER A 124 5.64 20.07 30.53
N LEU A 125 6.94 20.12 30.20
CA LEU A 125 8.02 19.84 31.15
C LEU A 125 8.04 20.85 32.31
N LEU A 126 7.91 22.14 31.99
CA LEU A 126 7.84 23.20 33.01
C LEU A 126 6.60 23.06 33.91
N ALA A 127 5.45 22.69 33.35
CA ALA A 127 4.23 22.44 34.12
C ALA A 127 4.40 21.22 35.05
N GLU A 128 5.07 20.17 34.58
CA GLU A 128 5.41 19.01 35.41
C GLU A 128 6.39 19.37 36.53
N ASP A 129 7.42 20.16 36.24
CA ASP A 129 8.39 20.64 37.23
C ASP A 129 7.74 21.56 38.27
N LEU A 130 6.81 22.44 37.85
CA LEU A 130 6.01 23.26 38.75
C LEU A 130 5.06 22.43 39.59
N ALA A 131 4.46 21.35 39.06
CA ALA A 131 3.63 20.46 39.85
C ALA A 131 4.45 19.68 40.90
N LYS A 132 5.67 19.25 40.56
CA LYS A 132 6.60 18.59 41.48
C LYS A 132 7.14 19.52 42.56
N THR A 133 7.39 20.79 42.21
CA THR A 133 7.98 21.79 43.13
C THR A 133 6.91 22.50 43.96
N GLY A 134 5.73 22.74 43.39
CA GLY A 134 4.58 23.40 44.03
C GLY A 134 3.81 22.52 45.02
N GLY A 135 4.14 21.23 45.12
CA GLY A 135 3.55 20.30 46.09
C GLY A 135 4.29 20.21 47.43
N GLY A 136 5.41 20.92 47.62
CA GLY A 136 6.28 20.75 48.79
C GLY A 136 6.73 22.07 49.42
N SER A 137 6.20 22.35 50.62
CA SER A 137 6.57 23.40 51.61
C SER A 137 5.73 24.70 51.47
N ASN A 138 5.11 25.28 52.50
CA ASN A 138 5.23 25.09 53.95
C ASN A 138 4.07 25.80 54.67
N SER A 139 3.39 25.09 55.57
CA SER A 139 2.80 25.67 56.79
C SER A 139 2.78 24.59 57.87
N GLN A 140 3.84 24.52 58.68
CA GLN A 140 3.86 23.78 59.96
C GLN A 140 3.10 24.58 61.05
N PRO A 141 2.75 24.01 62.24
CA PRO A 141 3.12 22.70 62.81
C PRO A 141 1.91 21.90 63.35
N GLU A 142 2.21 20.77 64.02
CA GLU A 142 1.31 19.91 64.82
C GLU A 142 0.57 18.80 64.06
N GLN A 143 1.06 17.57 64.17
CA GLN A 143 0.40 16.49 64.92
C GLN A 143 1.13 15.16 64.65
N ARG A 144 1.87 14.72 65.67
CA ARG A 144 2.59 13.44 65.71
C ARG A 144 1.60 12.26 65.78
N VAL A 145 0.88 11.92 64.71
CA VAL A 145 0.16 10.63 64.58
C VAL A 145 0.14 10.08 63.13
N SER A 146 0.39 10.87 62.08
CA SER A 146 0.19 10.45 60.68
C SER A 146 1.41 9.81 59.96
N GLY A 147 2.49 9.44 60.65
CA GLY A 147 3.69 8.90 59.96
C GLY A 147 3.51 7.48 59.40
N GLY A 148 2.63 6.67 60.01
CA GLY A 148 2.42 5.27 59.60
C GLY A 148 1.59 5.13 58.32
N LEU A 149 0.53 5.93 58.18
CA LEU A 149 -0.37 5.89 57.03
C LEU A 149 0.35 6.39 55.76
N ASP A 150 1.10 7.49 55.88
CA ASP A 150 1.90 8.04 54.79
C ASP A 150 3.00 7.08 54.35
N ARG A 151 3.66 6.39 55.30
CA ARG A 151 4.66 5.36 54.98
C ARG A 151 4.06 4.18 54.22
N VAL A 152 2.87 3.71 54.61
CA VAL A 152 2.16 2.63 53.91
C VAL A 152 1.74 3.07 52.50
N GLN A 153 1.28 4.30 52.34
CA GLN A 153 0.93 4.86 51.01
C GLN A 153 2.17 4.97 50.12
N VAL A 154 3.30 5.45 50.64
CA VAL A 154 4.56 5.54 49.90
C VAL A 154 5.07 4.16 49.51
N GLU A 155 4.99 3.17 50.39
CA GLU A 155 5.36 1.78 50.06
C GLU A 155 4.41 1.15 49.03
N LYS A 156 3.11 1.49 49.08
CA LYS A 156 2.15 1.09 48.05
C LYS A 156 2.53 1.67 46.68
N LEU A 157 2.75 2.98 46.61
CA LEU A 157 3.15 3.66 45.37
C LEU A 157 4.47 3.13 44.81
N ARG A 158 5.45 2.79 45.66
CA ARG A 158 6.70 2.15 45.22
C ARG A 158 6.46 0.78 44.61
N ARG A 159 5.61 -0.05 45.22
CA ARG A 159 5.25 -1.36 44.69
C ARG A 159 4.52 -1.24 43.36
N ASP A 160 3.56 -0.32 43.27
CA ASP A 160 2.79 -0.05 42.06
C ASP A 160 3.71 0.47 40.93
N LEU A 161 4.66 1.35 41.24
CA LEU A 161 5.69 1.83 40.30
C LEU A 161 6.57 0.68 39.80
N GLN A 162 7.04 -0.18 40.69
CA GLN A 162 7.89 -1.32 40.32
C GLN A 162 7.12 -2.31 39.43
N GLU A 163 5.87 -2.60 39.77
CA GLU A 163 5.01 -3.49 38.99
C GLU A 163 4.69 -2.90 37.61
N ALA A 164 4.38 -1.60 37.54
CA ALA A 164 4.19 -0.89 36.27
C ALA A 164 5.46 -0.90 35.41
N SER A 165 6.63 -0.70 36.02
CA SER A 165 7.92 -0.76 35.33
C SER A 165 8.21 -2.16 34.77
N GLN A 166 7.90 -3.22 35.51
CA GLN A 166 8.07 -4.59 35.05
C GLN A 166 7.11 -4.90 33.88
N ARG A 167 5.85 -4.49 33.96
CA ARG A 167 4.88 -4.61 32.86
C ARG A 167 5.35 -3.88 31.61
N LEU A 168 5.93 -2.69 31.77
CA LEU A 168 6.45 -1.89 30.67
C LEU A 168 7.64 -2.58 29.98
N GLU A 169 8.54 -3.20 30.73
CA GLU A 169 9.64 -3.99 30.14
C GLU A 169 9.13 -5.22 29.38
N MET A 170 8.15 -5.95 29.92
CA MET A 170 7.53 -7.07 29.19
C MET A 170 6.85 -6.61 27.88
N LEU A 171 6.13 -5.48 27.93
CA LEU A 171 5.50 -4.92 26.72
C LEU A 171 6.52 -4.44 25.69
N LYS A 172 7.69 -3.94 26.12
CA LYS A 172 8.78 -3.59 25.20
C LYS A 172 9.34 -4.83 24.51
N THR A 173 9.56 -5.92 25.24
CA THR A 173 10.06 -7.17 24.63
C THR A 173 9.04 -7.77 23.67
N ASP A 174 7.75 -7.76 24.05
CA ASP A 174 6.68 -8.25 23.19
C ASP A 174 6.52 -7.39 21.94
N LYS A 175 6.60 -6.05 22.07
CA LYS A 175 6.61 -5.13 20.94
C LYS A 175 7.76 -5.44 19.98
N ALA A 176 8.98 -5.62 20.49
CA ALA A 176 10.14 -5.93 19.66
C ALA A 176 9.96 -7.28 18.92
N LYS A 177 9.39 -8.27 19.60
CA LYS A 177 9.07 -9.57 19.00
C LYS A 177 8.03 -9.43 17.87
N ILE A 178 6.91 -8.74 18.14
CA ILE A 178 5.85 -8.50 17.15
C ILE A 178 6.39 -7.69 15.95
N GLU A 179 7.23 -6.69 16.18
CA GLU A 179 7.86 -5.91 15.11
C GLU A 179 8.76 -6.77 14.23
N SER A 180 9.52 -7.70 14.83
CA SER A 180 10.34 -8.65 14.08
C SER A 180 9.50 -9.64 13.26
N GLU A 181 8.41 -10.17 13.83
CA GLU A 181 7.48 -11.08 13.14
C GLU A 181 6.77 -10.35 11.99
N ALA A 182 6.32 -9.11 12.22
CA ALA A 182 5.70 -8.28 11.19
C ALA A 182 6.68 -7.98 10.03
N SER A 183 7.96 -7.75 10.33
CA SER A 183 9.00 -7.61 9.29
C SER A 183 9.17 -8.91 8.49
N MET A 184 9.19 -10.07 9.16
CA MET A 184 9.29 -11.37 8.48
C MET A 184 8.10 -11.61 7.55
N TYR A 185 6.86 -11.38 8.01
CA TYR A 185 5.66 -11.55 7.18
C TYR A 185 5.60 -10.58 6.02
N ARG A 186 6.01 -9.31 6.22
CA ARG A 186 6.10 -8.33 5.13
C ARG A 186 7.09 -8.79 4.04
N ASN A 187 8.24 -9.32 4.44
CA ASN A 187 9.23 -9.84 3.49
C ASN A 187 8.71 -11.08 2.75
N LEU A 188 7.98 -11.96 3.44
CA LEU A 188 7.37 -13.14 2.81
C LEU A 188 6.29 -12.75 1.80
N ALA A 189 5.43 -11.79 2.15
CA ALA A 189 4.43 -11.24 1.23
C ALA A 189 5.09 -10.63 -0.02
N GLY A 190 6.14 -9.82 0.15
CA GLY A 190 6.88 -9.24 -0.98
C GLY A 190 7.52 -10.28 -1.90
N LYS A 191 8.02 -11.40 -1.35
CA LYS A 191 8.51 -12.54 -2.17
C LYS A 191 7.38 -13.17 -2.97
N MET A 192 6.25 -13.49 -2.32
CA MET A 192 5.09 -14.07 -2.99
C MET A 192 4.53 -13.16 -4.08
N GLU A 193 4.49 -11.85 -3.86
CA GLU A 193 4.10 -10.86 -4.87
C GLU A 193 5.06 -10.85 -6.06
N SER A 194 6.37 -10.92 -5.81
CA SER A 194 7.39 -11.02 -6.88
C SER A 194 7.25 -12.31 -7.68
N ASP A 195 7.01 -13.44 -7.01
CA ASP A 195 6.83 -14.74 -7.65
C ASP A 195 5.56 -14.75 -8.52
N LEU A 196 4.44 -14.23 -7.99
CA LEU A 196 3.20 -14.08 -8.74
C LEU A 196 3.36 -13.14 -9.94
N LYS A 197 4.10 -12.04 -9.80
CA LYS A 197 4.39 -11.14 -10.92
C LYS A 197 5.23 -11.84 -11.99
N SER A 198 6.28 -12.56 -11.59
CA SER A 198 7.12 -13.33 -12.50
C SER A 198 6.31 -14.39 -13.25
N LEU A 199 5.41 -15.09 -12.55
CA LEU A 199 4.50 -16.07 -13.15
C LEU A 199 3.54 -15.40 -14.14
N SER A 200 2.96 -14.25 -13.77
CA SER A 200 2.10 -13.46 -14.67
C SER A 200 2.85 -13.01 -15.92
N ASP A 201 4.10 -12.57 -15.78
CA ASP A 201 4.93 -12.13 -16.90
C ASP A 201 5.29 -13.32 -17.83
N ALA A 202 5.51 -14.52 -17.26
CA ALA A 202 5.70 -15.74 -18.02
C ALA A 202 4.44 -16.14 -18.80
N TYR A 203 3.25 -16.07 -18.18
CA TYR A 203 1.98 -16.32 -18.88
C TYR A 203 1.72 -15.30 -20.00
N ASN A 204 1.96 -14.02 -19.75
CA ASN A 204 1.84 -12.97 -20.77
C ASN A 204 2.79 -13.22 -21.95
N SER A 205 4.03 -13.65 -21.68
CA SER A 205 5.01 -13.99 -22.71
C SER A 205 4.57 -15.20 -23.54
N LEU A 206 4.01 -16.23 -22.88
CA LEU A 206 3.48 -17.41 -23.55
C LEU A 206 2.26 -17.07 -24.42
N GLU A 207 1.36 -16.22 -23.93
CA GLU A 207 0.21 -15.74 -24.70
C GLU A 207 0.68 -14.99 -25.95
N GLN A 208 1.67 -14.10 -25.83
CA GLN A 208 2.26 -13.43 -26.98
C GLN A 208 2.83 -14.44 -27.98
N ALA A 209 3.63 -15.42 -27.53
CA ALA A 209 4.18 -16.45 -28.39
C ALA A 209 3.09 -17.27 -29.11
N ASN A 210 2.02 -17.64 -28.40
CA ASN A 210 0.87 -18.31 -29.01
C ASN A 210 0.18 -17.43 -30.05
N LEU A 211 -0.04 -16.14 -29.78
CA LEU A 211 -0.61 -15.23 -30.76
C LEU A 211 0.28 -15.08 -32.00
N TYR A 212 1.61 -15.09 -31.83
CA TYR A 212 2.54 -15.09 -32.97
C TYR A 212 2.43 -16.39 -33.78
N LEU A 213 2.44 -17.55 -33.12
CA LEU A 213 2.27 -18.85 -33.78
C LEU A 213 0.90 -18.97 -34.47
N GLU A 214 -0.18 -18.49 -33.85
CA GLU A 214 -1.51 -18.47 -34.46
C GLU A 214 -1.55 -17.60 -35.73
N LYS A 215 -0.86 -16.46 -35.72
CA LYS A 215 -0.71 -15.61 -36.91
C LYS A 215 0.09 -16.31 -38.00
N GLU A 216 1.18 -17.00 -37.65
CA GLU A 216 1.99 -17.77 -38.59
C GLU A 216 1.20 -18.94 -39.20
N VAL A 217 0.53 -19.74 -38.37
CA VAL A 217 -0.36 -20.82 -38.82
C VAL A 217 -1.48 -20.28 -39.70
N ARG A 218 -2.07 -19.13 -39.34
CA ARG A 218 -3.08 -18.48 -40.17
C ARG A 218 -2.49 -18.00 -41.49
N ALA A 219 -1.29 -17.42 -41.49
CA ALA A 219 -0.58 -17.01 -42.70
C ALA A 219 -0.33 -18.21 -43.62
N LEU A 220 0.19 -19.33 -43.08
CA LEU A 220 0.40 -20.58 -43.80
C LEU A 220 -0.92 -21.17 -44.36
N LYS A 221 -2.03 -21.04 -43.62
CA LYS A 221 -3.37 -21.48 -44.08
C LYS A 221 -4.03 -20.52 -45.08
N SER A 222 -3.71 -19.23 -45.01
CA SER A 222 -4.26 -18.17 -45.88
C SER A 222 -3.45 -17.93 -47.15
N GLY A 223 -2.17 -18.32 -47.16
CA GLY A 223 -1.46 -18.62 -48.38
C GLY A 223 -2.21 -19.77 -49.06
N GLY A 224 -2.84 -19.48 -50.21
CA GLY A 224 -3.52 -20.49 -51.02
C GLY A 224 -2.60 -21.69 -51.37
N PRO A 225 -3.15 -22.76 -51.96
CA PRO A 225 -2.44 -24.03 -52.07
C PRO A 225 -1.11 -23.83 -52.81
N SER A 226 0.00 -24.03 -52.09
CA SER A 226 1.39 -24.23 -52.55
C SER A 226 2.40 -23.33 -51.84
N THR A 227 2.96 -23.83 -50.72
CA THR A 227 4.42 -23.89 -50.43
C THR A 227 4.74 -24.96 -49.38
N ILE A 228 3.86 -25.95 -49.16
CA ILE A 228 4.33 -27.24 -48.67
C ILE A 228 5.00 -27.84 -49.91
N PRO A 229 6.29 -28.20 -49.90
CA PRO A 229 6.84 -29.05 -50.95
C PRO A 229 5.89 -30.22 -51.01
N ASP A 230 5.16 -30.39 -52.12
CA ASP A 230 4.14 -31.41 -52.24
C ASP A 230 4.81 -32.75 -51.95
N VAL A 231 4.69 -33.21 -50.70
CA VAL A 231 5.43 -34.36 -50.18
C VAL A 231 4.99 -35.59 -50.97
N GLU A 232 3.77 -35.56 -51.50
CA GLU A 232 3.25 -36.60 -52.38
C GLU A 232 3.91 -36.54 -53.76
N ALA A 233 4.09 -35.36 -54.36
CA ALA A 233 4.87 -35.21 -55.60
C ALA A 233 6.35 -35.56 -55.43
N ILE A 234 6.99 -35.20 -54.31
CA ILE A 234 8.38 -35.56 -54.02
C ILE A 234 8.52 -37.06 -53.79
N LYS A 235 7.57 -37.68 -53.08
CA LYS A 235 7.53 -39.12 -52.87
C LYS A 235 7.20 -39.88 -54.16
N ALA A 236 6.40 -39.30 -55.05
CA ALA A 236 6.12 -39.86 -56.37
C ALA A 236 7.35 -39.78 -57.27
N ALA A 237 8.05 -38.64 -57.31
CA ALA A 237 9.28 -38.48 -58.08
C ALA A 237 10.39 -39.43 -57.59
N ALA A 238 10.58 -39.56 -56.28
CA ALA A 238 11.56 -40.49 -55.71
C ALA A 238 11.24 -41.96 -56.02
N ARG A 239 9.95 -42.34 -56.09
CA ARG A 239 9.53 -43.68 -56.49
C ARG A 239 9.69 -43.92 -57.99
N GLU A 240 9.39 -42.93 -58.82
CA GLU A 240 9.59 -43.02 -60.27
C GLU A 240 11.07 -43.16 -60.61
N GLU A 241 11.96 -42.45 -59.91
CA GLU A 241 13.41 -42.56 -60.09
C GLU A 241 13.93 -43.92 -59.63
N ALA A 242 13.51 -44.41 -58.46
CA ALA A 242 13.84 -45.76 -58.02
C ALA A 242 13.34 -46.84 -58.98
N GLN A 243 12.15 -46.64 -59.58
CA GLN A 243 11.61 -47.57 -60.58
C GLN A 243 12.43 -47.53 -61.88
N LYS A 244 12.81 -46.35 -62.37
CA LYS A 244 13.66 -46.21 -63.56
C LYS A 244 15.04 -46.83 -63.36
N ASP A 245 15.63 -46.66 -62.18
CA ASP A 245 16.92 -47.28 -61.85
C ASP A 245 16.77 -48.82 -61.82
N SER A 246 15.70 -49.34 -61.22
CA SER A 246 15.42 -50.79 -61.24
C SER A 246 15.16 -51.34 -62.65
N GLU A 247 14.50 -50.57 -63.51
CA GLU A 247 14.26 -50.93 -64.91
C GLU A 247 15.56 -50.89 -65.73
N ALA A 248 16.47 -49.96 -65.42
CA ALA A 248 17.78 -49.88 -66.05
C ALA A 248 18.66 -51.07 -65.67
N GLU A 249 18.72 -51.42 -64.38
CA GLU A 249 19.45 -52.61 -63.90
C GLU A 249 18.88 -53.90 -64.50
N LEU A 250 17.55 -54.03 -64.59
CA LEU A 250 16.90 -55.16 -65.24
C LEU A 250 17.26 -55.24 -66.73
N ASN A 251 17.32 -54.11 -67.43
CA ASN A 251 17.70 -54.07 -68.84
C ASN A 251 19.16 -54.49 -69.04
N ASP A 252 20.09 -54.03 -68.20
CA ASP A 252 21.49 -54.46 -68.23
C ASP A 252 21.62 -55.97 -68.00
N LEU A 253 20.82 -56.55 -67.08
CA LEU A 253 20.77 -57.99 -66.85
C LEU A 253 20.25 -58.74 -68.09
N LEU A 254 19.20 -58.24 -68.74
CA LEU A 254 18.66 -58.82 -69.97
C LEU A 254 19.68 -58.79 -71.12
N VAL A 255 20.47 -57.72 -71.23
CA VAL A 255 21.56 -57.63 -72.21
C VAL A 255 22.63 -58.66 -71.91
N CYS A 256 23.06 -58.81 -70.66
CA CYS A 256 24.01 -59.84 -70.25
C CYS A 256 23.51 -61.25 -70.57
N LEU A 257 22.25 -61.55 -70.25
CA LEU A 257 21.63 -62.84 -70.55
C LEU A 257 21.56 -63.10 -72.07
N GLY A 258 21.21 -62.10 -72.87
CA GLY A 258 21.20 -62.23 -74.34
C GLY A 258 22.60 -62.50 -74.91
N GLN A 259 23.64 -61.87 -74.34
CA GLN A 259 25.02 -62.16 -74.71
C GLN A 259 25.43 -63.59 -74.33
N GLU A 260 25.03 -64.06 -73.15
CA GLU A 260 25.27 -65.43 -72.70
C GLU A 260 24.57 -66.44 -73.61
N GLN A 261 23.29 -66.25 -73.92
CA GLN A 261 22.56 -67.09 -74.86
C GLN A 261 23.23 -67.12 -76.24
N SER A 262 23.66 -65.98 -76.79
CA SER A 262 24.38 -65.94 -78.07
C SER A 262 25.73 -66.67 -78.02
N ARG A 263 26.44 -66.63 -76.87
CA ARG A 263 27.68 -67.40 -76.67
C ARG A 263 27.39 -68.89 -76.58
N VAL A 264 26.35 -69.28 -75.83
CA VAL A 264 25.88 -70.68 -75.72
C VAL A 264 25.51 -71.20 -77.10
N GLU A 265 24.67 -70.50 -77.88
CA GLU A 265 24.31 -70.91 -79.24
C GLU A 265 25.54 -71.12 -80.15
N LYS A 266 26.51 -70.21 -80.11
CA LYS A 266 27.75 -70.36 -80.90
C LYS A 266 28.61 -71.53 -80.45
N LEU A 267 28.71 -71.78 -79.15
CA LEU A 267 29.43 -72.93 -78.60
C LEU A 267 28.70 -74.23 -78.93
N SER A 268 27.38 -74.29 -78.75
CA SER A 268 26.55 -75.44 -79.09
C SER A 268 26.63 -75.78 -80.58
N ALA A 269 26.58 -74.77 -81.46
CA ALA A 269 26.78 -74.99 -82.89
C ALA A 269 28.15 -75.60 -83.21
N ARG A 270 29.21 -75.14 -82.54
CA ARG A 270 30.57 -75.66 -82.72
C ARG A 270 30.76 -77.07 -82.14
N LEU A 271 30.12 -77.38 -81.02
CA LEU A 271 30.11 -78.74 -80.43
C LEU A 271 29.35 -79.72 -81.32
N LEU A 272 28.23 -79.28 -81.90
CA LEU A 272 27.46 -80.06 -82.86
C LEU A 272 28.28 -80.34 -84.13
N GLU A 273 29.05 -79.36 -84.63
CA GLU A 273 30.03 -79.58 -85.73
C GLU A 273 31.13 -80.60 -85.37
N LEU A 274 31.51 -80.69 -84.09
CA LEU A 274 32.46 -81.69 -83.57
C LEU A 274 31.82 -83.06 -83.31
N GLY A 275 30.50 -83.19 -83.47
CA GLY A 275 29.75 -84.43 -83.26
C GLY A 275 29.41 -84.72 -81.79
N GLU A 276 29.54 -83.73 -80.91
CA GLU A 276 29.17 -83.82 -79.49
C GLU A 276 27.74 -83.30 -79.27
N ASP A 277 26.92 -84.05 -78.53
CA ASP A 277 25.56 -83.68 -78.19
C ASP A 277 25.51 -82.88 -76.88
N VAL A 278 25.07 -81.63 -76.97
CA VAL A 278 25.05 -80.68 -75.85
C VAL A 278 24.03 -81.06 -74.78
N ASP A 279 22.87 -81.62 -75.18
CA ASP A 279 21.81 -82.00 -74.24
C ASP A 279 22.27 -83.16 -73.34
N THR A 280 22.96 -84.15 -73.91
CA THR A 280 23.57 -85.25 -73.15
C THR A 280 24.70 -84.76 -72.22
N LEU A 281 25.45 -83.71 -72.61
CA LEU A 281 26.54 -83.14 -71.78
C LEU A 281 26.02 -82.34 -70.57
N LEU A 282 24.84 -81.72 -70.69
CA LEU A 282 24.22 -80.93 -69.61
C LEU A 282 23.43 -81.78 -68.61
N GLU A 283 23.20 -83.06 -68.91
CA GLU A 283 22.48 -84.01 -68.06
C GLU A 283 23.25 -84.24 -66.73
N GLY A 284 22.91 -83.45 -65.69
CA GLY A 284 23.50 -83.54 -64.34
C GLY A 284 24.22 -82.28 -63.83
N ILE A 285 24.26 -81.18 -64.58
CA ILE A 285 24.95 -79.93 -64.19
C ILE A 285 24.01 -78.92 -63.48
N GLY A 286 22.69 -79.14 -63.48
CA GLY A 286 21.68 -78.12 -63.20
C GLY A 286 21.25 -77.83 -61.75
N ASP A 287 21.73 -78.55 -60.72
CA ASP A 287 21.12 -78.47 -59.37
C ASP A 287 22.02 -77.89 -58.25
N ASP A 288 23.26 -77.47 -58.53
CA ASP A 288 24.21 -77.01 -57.49
C ASP A 288 24.37 -75.48 -57.44
N VAL A 289 23.27 -74.73 -57.57
CA VAL A 289 23.21 -73.32 -57.15
C VAL A 289 22.10 -73.22 -56.09
N GLY A 290 22.44 -73.69 -54.90
CA GLY A 290 21.61 -73.53 -53.71
C GLY A 290 21.40 -72.05 -53.41
N LEU A 291 20.17 -71.58 -53.60
CA LEU A 291 19.68 -70.35 -53.02
C LEU A 291 19.65 -70.55 -51.48
N PRO A 292 20.37 -69.74 -50.68
CA PRO A 292 20.11 -69.70 -49.25
C PRO A 292 18.68 -69.19 -49.04
N GLU A 293 17.87 -69.95 -48.31
CA GLU A 293 16.56 -69.51 -47.83
C GLU A 293 16.74 -68.16 -47.09
N GLU A 294 16.18 -67.09 -47.67
CA GLU A 294 16.05 -65.82 -46.99
C GLU A 294 15.16 -66.03 -45.76
N GLY A 295 15.76 -65.94 -44.58
CA GLY A 295 15.06 -66.00 -43.31
C GLY A 295 14.07 -64.85 -43.21
N GLU A 296 12.82 -65.20 -42.92
CA GLU A 296 11.80 -64.26 -42.46
C GLU A 296 12.27 -63.62 -41.15
N GLU A 297 12.73 -62.37 -41.19
CA GLU A 297 12.87 -61.55 -39.99
C GLU A 297 11.48 -61.06 -39.58
N GLU A 298 10.95 -61.65 -38.51
CA GLU A 298 9.78 -61.16 -37.78
C GLU A 298 10.06 -59.74 -37.23
N GLU A 299 9.11 -58.83 -37.47
CA GLU A 299 9.06 -57.48 -36.90
C GLU A 299 8.85 -57.52 -35.38
N ASP A 300 9.73 -56.85 -34.62
CA ASP A 300 9.50 -56.34 -33.25
C ASP A 300 9.73 -54.82 -33.22
#